data_AF-A0A2N2Y4K7-F1
#
_entry.id   AF-A0A2N2Y4K7-F1
#
_cell.length_a   1.000
_cell.length_b   1.000
_cell.length_c   1.000
_cell.angle_alpha   90.00
_cell.angle_beta   90.00
_cell.angle_gamma   90.00
#
_symmetry.space_group_name_H-M   'P 1'
#
loop_
_entity.id
_entity.type
_entity.pdbx_description
1 polymer ?
#
loop_
_entity_poly.entity_id
_entity_poly.type
_entity_poly.pdbx_seq_one_letter_code
_entity_poly.pdbx_strand_id
1 'polypeptide(L)'
;MLEKLDRIEIDETDTSAIHFSFPPAPSSGRVVVEIEKLSKRYGDLQVLDTIDLTVQRGEKVAFVGRNGEGKTTLSRIIIGDLEHEGVMKPGHNVSIGYYAQNQAQMLDPAKTVFETLDEIAVGEIRTRTRAILGSFLFSGEAIEKKVSVLSGGEKSRLALAKLLLKPVNLLVLDEPTNHLDMVSKDILKNALLRYDGTLIIVSHDRDFLQGLTTKVVEFRNQKLKEYPGDVYDFLEARRIDHLRDLEQPAKKGTAAGEAVEPSTGKVDYEQRKAQERERRRIANRIETAESKIVELEEEIARHDKMMSNPDQHPGIMTDQDFFDRYSNLKKELEEVTEAWEKLLEES
;
A
#
# COMPACT_ATOMS: atom_id res chain seq x y z
N MET A 1 22.44 49.14 -21.75
CA MET A 1 21.14 48.85 -21.11
C MET A 1 21.05 47.35 -20.98
N LEU A 2 21.20 46.82 -19.76
CA LEU A 2 21.05 45.39 -19.47
C LEU A 2 19.62 45.20 -18.96
N GLU A 3 18.83 44.44 -19.72
CA GLU A 3 17.46 44.07 -19.37
C GLU A 3 17.46 43.23 -18.09
N LYS A 4 16.69 43.67 -17.10
CA LYS A 4 16.45 42.93 -15.86
C LYS A 4 15.63 41.69 -16.20
N LEU A 5 16.20 40.52 -15.94
CA LEU A 5 15.46 39.26 -15.86
C LEU A 5 14.55 39.34 -14.63
N ASP A 6 13.23 39.41 -14.86
CA ASP A 6 12.24 39.23 -13.82
C ASP A 6 12.36 37.81 -13.27
N ARG A 7 12.69 37.72 -11.97
CA ARG A 7 12.64 36.46 -11.24
C ARG A 7 11.18 36.02 -11.19
N ILE A 8 10.91 34.88 -11.80
CA ILE A 8 9.65 34.16 -11.61
C ILE A 8 9.66 33.66 -10.17
N GLU A 9 8.88 34.29 -9.30
CA GLU A 9 8.54 33.73 -7.99
C GLU A 9 7.66 32.50 -8.26
N ILE A 10 8.22 31.32 -7.99
CA ILE A 10 7.45 30.10 -7.95
C ILE A 10 6.66 30.20 -6.66
N ASP A 11 5.34 30.43 -6.75
CA ASP A 11 4.44 30.23 -5.63
C ASP A 11 4.71 28.83 -5.07
N GLU A 12 5.24 28.77 -3.85
CA GLU A 12 5.26 27.54 -3.04
C GLU A 12 3.80 27.17 -2.79
N THR A 13 3.23 26.47 -3.76
CA THR A 13 1.89 25.90 -3.66
C THR A 13 1.98 24.89 -2.54
N ASP A 14 1.30 25.21 -1.45
CA ASP A 14 1.12 24.41 -0.25
C ASP A 14 0.77 22.96 -0.63
N THR A 15 1.80 22.12 -0.75
CA THR A 15 1.72 20.68 -1.07
C THR A 15 1.32 19.89 0.17
N SER A 16 0.38 20.44 0.95
CA SER A 16 -0.31 19.69 2.00
C SER A 16 -0.79 18.38 1.38
N ALA A 17 -0.09 17.30 1.72
CA ALA A 17 -0.28 15.98 1.15
C ALA A 17 -1.66 15.51 1.58
N ILE A 18 -2.68 15.78 0.75
CA ILE A 18 -4.04 15.33 0.97
C ILE A 18 -3.96 13.81 1.04
N HIS A 19 -4.11 13.28 2.25
CA HIS A 19 -4.06 11.85 2.53
C HIS A 19 -5.29 11.19 1.92
N PHE A 20 -5.11 10.59 0.75
CA PHE A 20 -6.18 9.88 0.06
C PHE A 20 -6.25 8.41 0.45
N SER A 21 -7.46 7.84 0.44
CA SER A 21 -7.75 6.44 0.76
C SER A 21 -8.79 5.92 -0.22
N PHE A 22 -8.67 4.63 -0.57
CA PHE A 22 -9.70 3.96 -1.36
C PHE A 22 -11.05 4.00 -0.62
N PRO A 23 -12.17 4.05 -1.34
CA PRO A 23 -13.46 3.80 -0.72
C PRO A 23 -13.46 2.41 -0.06
N PRO A 24 -14.20 2.22 1.05
CA PRO A 24 -14.29 0.92 1.72
C PRO A 24 -14.65 -0.19 0.75
N ALA A 25 -13.91 -1.31 0.82
CA ALA A 25 -14.11 -2.44 -0.06
C ALA A 25 -15.51 -3.07 0.16
N PRO A 26 -16.32 -3.29 -0.89
CA PRO A 26 -17.57 -4.02 -0.77
C PRO A 26 -17.36 -5.44 -0.22
N SER A 27 -18.33 -5.97 0.53
CA SER A 27 -18.23 -7.31 1.09
C SER A 27 -18.08 -8.39 -0.01
N SER A 28 -17.07 -9.25 0.14
CA SER A 28 -16.84 -10.45 -0.68
C SER A 28 -16.75 -11.72 0.17
N GLY A 29 -16.83 -12.87 -0.48
CA GLY A 29 -16.57 -14.16 0.14
C GLY A 29 -15.18 -14.28 0.76
N ARG A 30 -14.97 -15.30 1.60
CA ARG A 30 -13.66 -15.54 2.25
C ARG A 30 -12.56 -15.84 1.22
N VAL A 31 -12.87 -16.65 0.22
CA VAL A 31 -11.98 -16.92 -0.90
C VAL A 31 -12.29 -15.91 -1.99
N VAL A 32 -11.26 -15.20 -2.46
CA VAL A 32 -11.38 -14.12 -3.45
C VAL A 32 -10.90 -14.57 -4.82
N VAL A 33 -9.83 -15.36 -4.88
CA VAL A 33 -9.35 -16.02 -6.09
C VAL A 33 -9.07 -17.48 -5.77
N GLU A 34 -9.59 -18.38 -6.58
CA GLU A 34 -9.30 -19.81 -6.54
C GLU A 34 -8.81 -20.28 -7.91
N ILE A 35 -7.59 -20.81 -7.93
CA ILE A 35 -6.93 -21.35 -9.11
C ILE A 35 -6.60 -22.81 -8.82
N GLU A 36 -7.07 -23.72 -9.68
CA GLU A 36 -6.81 -25.15 -9.59
C GLU A 36 -6.28 -25.70 -10.92
N LYS A 37 -5.12 -26.36 -10.87
CA LYS A 37 -4.47 -27.03 -12.00
C LYS A 37 -4.41 -26.17 -13.26
N LEU A 38 -4.16 -24.87 -13.10
CA LEU A 38 -4.20 -23.93 -14.21
C LEU A 38 -2.92 -24.00 -15.03
N SER A 39 -3.09 -23.98 -16.35
CA SER A 39 -1.97 -23.96 -17.31
C SER A 39 -2.19 -22.86 -18.35
N LYS A 40 -1.09 -22.26 -18.82
CA LYS A 40 -1.12 -21.30 -19.91
C LYS A 40 0.04 -21.51 -20.86
N ARG A 41 -0.31 -21.61 -22.15
CA ARG A 41 0.63 -21.73 -23.27
C ARG A 41 0.36 -20.64 -24.31
N TYR A 42 1.41 -20.20 -25.00
CA TYR A 42 1.35 -19.37 -26.19
C TYR A 42 2.08 -20.09 -27.32
N GLY A 43 1.33 -20.70 -28.23
CA GLY A 43 1.90 -21.65 -29.19
C GLY A 43 2.65 -22.77 -28.45
N ASP A 44 3.94 -22.90 -28.70
CA ASP A 44 4.79 -23.90 -28.06
C ASP A 44 5.34 -23.47 -26.69
N LEU A 45 5.29 -22.17 -26.37
CA LEU A 45 5.83 -21.65 -25.12
C LEU A 45 4.87 -21.89 -23.95
N GLN A 46 5.25 -22.78 -23.04
CA GLN A 46 4.55 -22.96 -21.77
C GLN A 46 5.01 -21.92 -20.75
N VAL A 47 4.07 -21.10 -20.30
CA VAL A 47 4.32 -20.01 -19.35
C VAL A 47 3.93 -20.43 -17.94
N LEU A 48 2.78 -21.08 -17.79
CA LEU A 48 2.28 -21.64 -16.53
C LEU A 48 1.95 -23.11 -16.74
N ASP A 49 2.33 -23.95 -15.78
CA ASP A 49 2.08 -25.39 -15.81
C ASP A 49 1.40 -25.85 -14.52
N THR A 50 0.15 -26.29 -14.61
CA THR A 50 -0.60 -26.97 -13.55
C THR A 50 -0.35 -26.33 -12.18
N ILE A 51 -0.68 -25.04 -12.08
CA ILE A 51 -0.49 -24.25 -10.86
C ILE A 51 -1.77 -24.21 -10.03
N ASP A 52 -1.60 -24.13 -8.72
CA ASP A 52 -2.67 -23.92 -7.75
C ASP A 52 -2.35 -22.64 -6.97
N LEU A 53 -3.36 -21.82 -6.70
CA LEU A 53 -3.23 -20.62 -5.89
C LEU A 53 -4.58 -20.27 -5.27
N THR A 54 -4.58 -19.95 -3.97
CA THR A 54 -5.76 -19.43 -3.28
C THR A 54 -5.43 -18.09 -2.64
N VAL A 55 -6.22 -17.07 -2.97
CA VAL A 55 -6.13 -15.75 -2.34
C VAL A 55 -7.37 -15.54 -1.48
N GLN A 56 -7.14 -15.26 -0.19
CA GLN A 56 -8.21 -14.98 0.77
C GLN A 56 -8.47 -13.48 0.90
N ARG A 57 -9.67 -13.15 1.37
CA ARG A 57 -10.08 -11.76 1.57
C ARG A 57 -9.15 -11.05 2.55
N GLY A 58 -8.66 -9.88 2.13
CA GLY A 58 -7.74 -9.04 2.92
C GLY A 58 -6.27 -9.43 2.80
N GLU A 59 -5.94 -10.49 2.07
CA GLU A 59 -4.54 -10.78 1.76
C GLU A 59 -3.98 -9.72 0.80
N LYS A 60 -2.73 -9.33 1.06
CA LYS A 60 -1.94 -8.45 0.18
C LYS A 60 -0.80 -9.26 -0.40
N VAL A 61 -0.94 -9.66 -1.67
CA VAL A 61 -0.10 -10.67 -2.33
C VAL A 61 0.84 -10.02 -3.33
N ALA A 62 2.15 -10.16 -3.14
CA ALA A 62 3.15 -9.77 -4.13
C ALA A 62 3.44 -10.92 -5.11
N PHE A 63 3.40 -10.63 -6.41
CA PHE A 63 3.87 -11.52 -7.46
C PHE A 63 5.30 -11.15 -7.84
N VAL A 64 6.24 -12.06 -7.61
CA VAL A 64 7.68 -11.84 -7.82
C VAL A 64 8.26 -12.93 -8.72
N GLY A 65 9.31 -12.61 -9.47
CA GLY A 65 9.92 -13.53 -10.43
C GLY A 65 10.50 -12.78 -11.62
N ARG A 66 11.16 -13.50 -12.51
CA ARG A 66 11.84 -12.96 -13.69
C ARG A 66 10.84 -12.42 -14.71
N ASN A 67 11.34 -11.57 -15.60
CA ASN A 67 10.57 -11.15 -16.76
C ASN A 67 10.29 -12.35 -17.65
N GLY A 68 9.03 -12.48 -18.08
CA GLY A 68 8.58 -13.61 -18.89
C GLY A 68 8.16 -14.87 -18.12
N GLU A 69 8.22 -14.88 -16.78
CA GLU A 69 7.75 -16.04 -15.98
C GLU A 69 6.24 -16.09 -15.73
N GLY A 70 5.48 -15.15 -16.31
CA GLY A 70 4.02 -15.22 -16.34
C GLY A 70 3.28 -14.39 -15.29
N LYS A 71 3.92 -13.43 -14.60
CA LYS A 71 3.29 -12.54 -13.62
C LYS A 71 2.08 -11.79 -14.21
N THR A 72 2.33 -10.96 -15.23
CA THR A 72 1.29 -10.26 -16.02
C THR A 72 0.29 -11.23 -16.65
N THR A 73 0.75 -12.39 -17.11
CA THR A 73 -0.11 -13.42 -17.68
C THR A 73 -1.14 -13.91 -16.65
N LEU A 74 -0.72 -14.20 -15.42
CA LEU A 74 -1.62 -14.62 -14.35
C LEU A 74 -2.55 -13.48 -13.92
N SER A 75 -2.04 -12.26 -13.78
CA SER A 75 -2.86 -11.08 -13.50
C SER A 75 -3.98 -10.91 -14.53
N ARG A 76 -3.66 -11.05 -15.82
CA ARG A 76 -4.65 -10.97 -16.92
C ARG A 76 -5.63 -12.13 -16.93
N ILE A 77 -5.21 -13.32 -16.49
CA ILE A 77 -6.13 -14.44 -16.29
C ILE A 77 -7.10 -14.11 -15.17
N ILE A 78 -6.62 -13.67 -14.00
CA ILE A 78 -7.44 -13.38 -12.80
C ILE A 78 -8.54 -12.35 -13.10
N ILE A 79 -8.25 -11.33 -13.92
CA ILE A 79 -9.24 -10.32 -14.32
C ILE A 79 -10.20 -10.79 -15.41
N GLY A 80 -9.99 -11.99 -15.99
CA GLY A 80 -10.82 -12.57 -17.04
C GLY A 80 -10.46 -12.17 -18.48
N ASP A 81 -9.33 -11.50 -18.69
CA ASP A 81 -8.92 -10.95 -19.99
C ASP A 81 -8.14 -11.94 -20.87
N LEU A 82 -7.90 -13.16 -20.38
CA LEU A 82 -7.04 -14.12 -21.06
C LEU A 82 -7.53 -15.55 -20.82
N GLU A 83 -7.70 -16.30 -21.91
CA GLU A 83 -8.07 -17.72 -21.87
C GLU A 83 -6.96 -18.57 -21.23
N HIS A 84 -7.33 -19.69 -20.62
CA HIS A 84 -6.40 -20.61 -19.97
C HIS A 84 -6.99 -22.02 -19.90
N GLU A 85 -6.13 -23.00 -19.58
CA GLU A 85 -6.55 -24.36 -19.22
C GLU A 85 -6.67 -24.48 -17.70
N GLY A 86 -7.44 -25.46 -17.20
CA GLY A 86 -7.72 -25.61 -15.77
C GLY A 86 -8.77 -24.62 -15.27
N VAL A 87 -8.76 -24.33 -13.97
CA VAL A 87 -9.81 -23.54 -13.31
C VAL A 87 -9.23 -22.24 -12.78
N MET A 88 -9.89 -21.13 -13.10
CA MET A 88 -9.78 -19.87 -12.37
C MET A 88 -11.19 -19.41 -12.05
N LYS A 89 -11.49 -19.22 -10.77
CA LYS A 89 -12.79 -18.76 -10.29
C LYS A 89 -12.60 -17.54 -9.38
N PRO A 90 -13.25 -16.41 -9.71
CA PRO A 90 -13.41 -15.35 -8.73
C PRO A 90 -14.36 -15.83 -7.63
N GLY A 91 -14.10 -15.39 -6.40
CA GLY A 91 -14.95 -15.64 -5.25
C GLY A 91 -16.33 -15.01 -5.34
N HIS A 92 -17.19 -15.35 -4.38
CA HIS A 92 -18.53 -14.77 -4.29
C HIS A 92 -18.49 -13.24 -4.11
N ASN A 93 -19.24 -12.52 -4.95
CA ASN A 93 -19.33 -11.05 -4.98
C ASN A 93 -17.96 -10.34 -5.08
N VAL A 94 -17.01 -10.95 -5.77
CA VAL A 94 -15.72 -10.29 -6.04
C VAL A 94 -15.88 -9.28 -7.18
N SER A 95 -15.55 -8.02 -6.90
CA SER A 95 -15.42 -6.96 -7.90
C SER A 95 -13.94 -6.62 -8.05
N ILE A 96 -13.45 -6.76 -9.29
CA ILE A 96 -12.03 -6.66 -9.60
C ILE A 96 -11.73 -5.29 -10.20
N GLY A 97 -10.79 -4.56 -9.58
CA GLY A 97 -10.15 -3.40 -10.18
C GLY A 97 -8.80 -3.80 -10.76
N TYR A 98 -8.52 -3.38 -11.99
CA TYR A 98 -7.24 -3.65 -12.66
C TYR A 98 -6.53 -2.37 -13.06
N TYR A 99 -5.25 -2.27 -12.71
CA TYR A 99 -4.38 -1.19 -13.14
C TYR A 99 -3.09 -1.76 -13.71
N ALA A 100 -2.74 -1.36 -14.92
CA ALA A 100 -1.52 -1.75 -15.58
C ALA A 100 -0.89 -0.56 -16.29
N GLN A 101 0.38 -0.70 -16.65
CA GLN A 101 1.19 0.35 -17.28
C GLN A 101 0.53 1.06 -18.49
N ASN A 102 -0.34 0.37 -19.25
CA ASN A 102 -1.01 0.94 -20.41
C ASN A 102 -2.35 1.66 -20.11
N GLN A 103 -2.84 1.69 -18.87
CA GLN A 103 -4.10 2.35 -18.50
C GLN A 103 -4.13 3.84 -18.86
N ALA A 104 -3.00 4.54 -18.69
CA ALA A 104 -2.87 5.95 -19.07
C ALA A 104 -3.14 6.19 -20.58
N GLN A 105 -2.88 5.18 -21.43
CA GLN A 105 -3.14 5.26 -22.88
C GLN A 105 -4.58 4.89 -23.24
N MET A 106 -5.32 4.24 -22.34
CA MET A 106 -6.73 3.87 -22.50
C MET A 106 -7.69 4.99 -22.05
N LEU A 107 -7.18 6.11 -21.54
CA LEU A 107 -7.98 7.27 -21.23
C LEU A 107 -8.55 7.89 -22.51
N ASP A 108 -9.82 8.29 -22.47
CA ASP A 108 -10.49 8.88 -23.62
C ASP A 108 -9.89 10.26 -23.94
N PRO A 109 -9.23 10.46 -25.09
CA PRO A 109 -8.55 11.70 -25.41
C PRO A 109 -9.50 12.89 -25.61
N ALA A 110 -10.79 12.63 -25.85
CA ALA A 110 -11.78 13.68 -26.09
C ALA A 110 -12.28 14.34 -24.81
N LYS A 111 -12.24 13.61 -23.69
CA LYS A 111 -12.78 14.04 -22.39
C LYS A 111 -11.85 15.00 -21.67
N THR A 112 -12.42 15.80 -20.79
CA THR A 112 -11.65 16.57 -19.81
C THR A 112 -11.16 15.69 -18.65
N VAL A 113 -10.17 16.20 -17.92
CA VAL A 113 -9.71 15.60 -16.66
C VAL A 113 -10.89 15.40 -15.69
N PHE A 114 -11.76 16.41 -15.56
CA PHE A 114 -12.94 16.32 -14.70
C PHE A 114 -13.96 15.29 -15.18
N GLU A 115 -14.34 15.33 -16.46
CA GLU A 115 -15.32 14.40 -17.06
C GLU A 115 -14.88 12.93 -16.90
N THR A 116 -13.58 12.67 -17.03
CA THR A 116 -13.00 11.33 -16.90
C THR A 116 -13.26 10.68 -15.53
N LEU A 117 -13.34 11.50 -14.47
CA LEU A 117 -13.64 11.04 -13.11
C LEU A 117 -15.13 11.15 -12.77
N ASP A 118 -15.82 12.21 -13.22
CA ASP A 118 -17.24 12.42 -12.90
C ASP A 118 -18.12 11.27 -13.40
N GLU A 119 -17.79 10.65 -14.54
CA GLU A 119 -18.54 9.51 -15.09
C GLU A 119 -18.52 8.26 -14.21
N ILE A 120 -17.44 8.04 -13.47
CA ILE A 120 -17.28 6.86 -12.61
C ILE A 120 -17.60 7.16 -11.14
N ALA A 121 -17.66 8.44 -10.79
CA ALA A 121 -17.94 8.88 -9.44
C ALA A 121 -19.43 8.70 -9.11
N VAL A 122 -19.72 7.78 -8.18
CA VAL A 122 -21.08 7.47 -7.74
C VAL A 122 -21.32 7.91 -6.29
N GLY A 123 -22.54 8.36 -5.99
CA GLY A 123 -22.94 8.76 -4.64
C GLY A 123 -22.08 9.89 -4.06
N GLU A 124 -21.61 9.73 -2.82
CA GLU A 124 -20.76 10.71 -2.12
C GLU A 124 -19.40 10.93 -2.77
N ILE A 125 -18.94 10.03 -3.63
CA ILE A 125 -17.65 10.17 -4.33
C ILE A 125 -17.69 11.35 -5.31
N ARG A 126 -18.87 11.61 -5.89
CA ARG A 126 -19.06 12.71 -6.86
C ARG A 126 -18.81 14.08 -6.25
N THR A 127 -19.23 14.29 -4.99
CA THR A 127 -18.99 15.56 -4.28
C THR A 127 -17.52 15.76 -3.94
N ARG A 128 -16.74 14.68 -3.86
CA ARG A 128 -15.29 14.69 -3.56
C ARG A 128 -14.40 14.72 -4.80
N THR A 129 -14.95 14.59 -6.01
CA THR A 129 -14.18 14.44 -7.26
C THR A 129 -13.16 15.55 -7.49
N ARG A 130 -13.51 16.81 -7.18
CA ARG A 130 -12.57 17.94 -7.26
C ARG A 130 -11.43 17.86 -6.23
N ALA A 131 -11.71 17.39 -5.02
CA ALA A 131 -10.68 17.21 -3.99
C ALA A 131 -9.69 16.10 -4.39
N ILE A 132 -10.19 15.03 -5.01
CA ILE A 132 -9.37 13.93 -5.55
C ILE A 132 -8.48 14.44 -6.68
N LEU A 133 -9.03 15.19 -7.63
CA LEU A 133 -8.23 15.81 -8.69
C LEU A 133 -7.16 16.74 -8.10
N GLY A 134 -7.51 17.54 -7.08
CA GLY A 134 -6.58 18.38 -6.34
C GLY A 134 -5.41 17.61 -5.74
N SER A 135 -5.66 16.44 -5.12
CA SER A 135 -4.58 15.61 -4.55
C SER A 135 -3.64 15.02 -5.60
N PHE A 136 -4.09 14.92 -6.86
CA PHE A 136 -3.26 14.52 -8.00
C PHE A 136 -2.66 15.72 -8.74
N LEU A 137 -2.62 16.90 -8.11
CA LEU A 137 -2.15 18.18 -8.67
C LEU A 137 -2.90 18.62 -9.94
N PHE A 138 -4.19 18.25 -10.05
CA PHE A 138 -5.11 18.83 -11.02
C PHE A 138 -5.96 19.88 -10.31
N SER A 139 -5.60 21.15 -10.48
CA SER A 139 -6.29 22.30 -9.88
C SER A 139 -6.58 23.38 -10.91
N GLY A 140 -7.53 24.27 -10.59
CA GLY A 140 -7.91 25.39 -11.45
C GLY A 140 -8.27 24.94 -12.88
N GLU A 141 -7.67 25.58 -13.89
CA GLU A 141 -7.91 25.28 -15.30
C GLU A 141 -7.43 23.88 -15.73
N ALA A 142 -6.58 23.22 -14.95
CA ALA A 142 -6.07 21.89 -15.29
C ALA A 142 -7.18 20.83 -15.34
N ILE A 143 -8.28 21.00 -14.59
CA ILE A 143 -9.40 20.06 -14.58
C ILE A 143 -10.24 20.11 -15.87
N GLU A 144 -10.20 21.24 -16.58
CA GLU A 144 -10.94 21.48 -17.83
C GLU A 144 -10.11 21.10 -19.07
N LYS A 145 -8.80 20.79 -18.89
CA LYS A 145 -7.94 20.33 -19.98
C LYS A 145 -8.42 18.98 -20.50
N LYS A 146 -8.35 18.82 -21.83
CA LYS A 146 -8.60 17.54 -22.49
C LYS A 146 -7.47 16.54 -22.19
N VAL A 147 -7.80 15.26 -22.08
CA VAL A 147 -6.81 14.19 -21.89
C VAL A 147 -5.78 14.17 -23.02
N SER A 148 -6.17 14.53 -24.25
CA SER A 148 -5.25 14.59 -25.40
C SER A 148 -4.06 15.55 -25.21
N VAL A 149 -4.21 16.62 -24.43
CA VAL A 149 -3.16 17.63 -24.21
C VAL A 149 -2.31 17.37 -22.97
N LEU A 150 -2.64 16.35 -22.17
CA LEU A 150 -1.89 15.97 -20.98
C LEU A 150 -0.56 15.31 -21.34
N SER A 151 0.47 15.62 -20.55
CA SER A 151 1.74 14.89 -20.54
C SER A 151 1.55 13.44 -20.10
N GLY A 152 2.56 12.59 -20.36
CA GLY A 152 2.52 11.18 -19.93
C GLY A 152 2.35 11.04 -18.40
N GLY A 153 3.06 11.84 -17.61
CA GLY A 153 2.96 11.83 -16.15
C GLY A 153 1.59 12.31 -15.63
N GLU A 154 0.99 13.32 -16.27
CA GLU A 154 -0.38 13.73 -15.96
C GLU A 154 -1.37 12.63 -16.31
N LYS A 155 -1.24 11.96 -17.45
CA LYS A 155 -2.10 10.82 -17.81
C LYS A 155 -1.98 9.68 -16.79
N SER A 156 -0.78 9.39 -16.30
CA SER A 156 -0.57 8.40 -15.24
C SER A 156 -1.28 8.80 -13.94
N ARG A 157 -1.13 10.06 -13.49
CA ARG A 157 -1.83 10.59 -12.31
C ARG A 157 -3.36 10.53 -12.47
N LEU A 158 -3.87 10.85 -13.66
CA LEU A 158 -5.30 10.78 -13.95
C LEU A 158 -5.83 9.34 -13.94
N ALA A 159 -5.08 8.40 -14.53
CA ALA A 159 -5.44 6.98 -14.50
C ALA A 159 -5.42 6.42 -13.06
N LEU A 160 -4.48 6.88 -12.24
CA LEU A 160 -4.40 6.52 -10.83
C LEU A 160 -5.58 7.08 -10.02
N ALA A 161 -5.93 8.36 -10.23
CA ALA A 161 -7.10 8.99 -9.63
C ALA A 161 -8.39 8.24 -10.02
N LYS A 162 -8.50 7.81 -11.28
CA LYS A 162 -9.62 7.01 -11.77
C LYS A 162 -9.72 5.64 -11.08
N LEU A 163 -8.59 4.97 -10.84
CA LEU A 163 -8.54 3.69 -10.14
C LEU A 163 -9.05 3.81 -8.71
N LEU A 164 -8.62 4.88 -8.03
CA LEU A 164 -8.93 5.19 -6.64
C LEU A 164 -10.41 5.46 -6.36
N LEU A 165 -11.22 5.69 -7.40
CA LEU A 165 -12.64 5.95 -7.27
C LEU A 165 -13.54 4.73 -7.41
N LYS A 166 -13.01 3.60 -7.84
CA LYS A 166 -13.83 2.41 -8.04
C LYS A 166 -13.95 1.63 -6.73
N PRO A 167 -15.16 1.42 -6.20
CA PRO A 167 -15.37 0.55 -5.04
C PRO A 167 -15.18 -0.91 -5.46
N VAL A 168 -13.95 -1.39 -5.36
CA VAL A 168 -13.57 -2.78 -5.67
C VAL A 168 -13.08 -3.49 -4.42
N ASN A 169 -13.23 -4.82 -4.37
CA ASN A 169 -12.79 -5.62 -3.23
C ASN A 169 -11.62 -6.56 -3.55
N LEU A 170 -11.26 -6.67 -4.83
CA LEU A 170 -9.96 -7.17 -5.30
C LEU A 170 -9.32 -6.11 -6.18
N LEU A 171 -8.11 -5.69 -5.83
CA LEU A 171 -7.29 -4.80 -6.66
C LEU A 171 -6.10 -5.57 -7.22
N VAL A 172 -5.96 -5.59 -8.55
CA VAL A 172 -4.84 -6.20 -9.26
C VAL A 172 -4.01 -5.10 -9.90
N LEU A 173 -2.79 -4.92 -9.43
CA LEU A 173 -1.87 -3.89 -9.90
C LEU A 173 -0.68 -4.55 -10.62
N ASP A 174 -0.53 -4.27 -11.91
CA ASP A 174 0.59 -4.76 -12.71
C ASP A 174 1.59 -3.65 -12.98
N GLU A 175 2.73 -3.70 -12.29
CA GLU A 175 3.80 -2.70 -12.35
C GLU A 175 3.31 -1.25 -12.14
N PRO A 176 2.57 -0.99 -11.03
CA PRO A 176 1.85 0.27 -10.86
C PRO A 176 2.76 1.49 -10.66
N THR A 177 4.01 1.27 -10.24
CA THR A 177 4.99 2.32 -9.95
C THR A 177 5.80 2.75 -11.17
N ASN A 178 5.71 2.01 -12.28
CA ASN A 178 6.42 2.36 -13.50
C ASN A 178 5.80 3.64 -14.09
N HIS A 179 6.64 4.63 -14.38
CA HIS A 179 6.24 5.97 -14.86
C HIS A 179 5.52 6.86 -13.85
N LEU A 180 5.55 6.52 -12.55
CA LEU A 180 5.14 7.42 -11.47
C LEU A 180 6.35 8.19 -10.93
N ASP A 181 6.15 9.48 -10.68
CA ASP A 181 7.06 10.28 -9.87
C ASP A 181 6.99 9.85 -8.39
N MET A 182 7.97 10.30 -7.59
CA MET A 182 8.10 9.91 -6.18
C MET A 182 6.84 10.27 -5.38
N VAL A 183 6.28 11.47 -5.58
CA VAL A 183 5.08 11.95 -4.90
C VAL A 183 3.87 11.05 -5.20
N SER A 184 3.66 10.68 -6.47
CA SER A 184 2.55 9.80 -6.87
C SER A 184 2.72 8.38 -6.33
N LYS A 185 3.97 7.89 -6.25
CA LYS A 185 4.27 6.59 -5.63
C LYS A 185 3.89 6.59 -4.14
N ASP A 186 4.25 7.65 -3.41
CA ASP A 186 3.94 7.76 -1.98
C ASP A 186 2.43 7.86 -1.72
N ILE A 187 1.72 8.65 -2.52
CA ILE A 187 0.25 8.73 -2.47
C ILE A 187 -0.38 7.35 -2.69
N LEU A 188 0.08 6.63 -3.72
CA LEU A 188 -0.43 5.29 -4.01
C LEU A 188 -0.11 4.31 -2.88
N LYS A 189 1.12 4.30 -2.38
CA LYS A 189 1.54 3.41 -1.28
C LYS A 189 0.66 3.65 -0.04
N ASN A 190 0.49 4.91 0.35
CA ASN A 190 -0.33 5.28 1.50
C ASN A 190 -1.81 4.95 1.33
N ALA A 191 -2.33 5.04 0.10
CA ALA A 191 -3.69 4.60 -0.21
C ALA A 191 -3.83 3.07 -0.09
N LEU A 192 -2.86 2.30 -0.60
CA LEU A 192 -2.87 0.83 -0.56
C LEU A 192 -2.63 0.26 0.84
N LEU A 193 -1.87 0.96 1.69
CA LEU A 193 -1.71 0.59 3.10
C LEU A 193 -3.05 0.62 3.83
N ARG A 194 -3.87 1.64 3.56
CA ARG A 194 -5.20 1.83 4.16
C ARG A 194 -6.33 1.08 3.45
N TYR A 195 -6.07 0.51 2.27
CA TYR A 195 -7.05 -0.30 1.57
C TYR A 195 -7.35 -1.58 2.37
N ASP A 196 -8.63 -1.77 2.67
CA ASP A 196 -9.18 -2.86 3.48
C ASP A 196 -9.63 -4.07 2.64
N GLY A 197 -9.51 -3.97 1.31
CA GLY A 197 -9.77 -5.07 0.38
C GLY A 197 -8.57 -5.99 0.15
N THR A 198 -8.68 -6.82 -0.86
CA THR A 198 -7.65 -7.79 -1.25
C THR A 198 -6.75 -7.18 -2.33
N LEU A 199 -5.44 -7.33 -2.21
CA LEU A 199 -4.48 -6.75 -3.14
C LEU A 199 -3.64 -7.85 -3.79
N ILE A 200 -3.50 -7.81 -5.11
CA ILE A 200 -2.50 -8.54 -5.86
C ILE A 200 -1.63 -7.51 -6.57
N ILE A 201 -0.32 -7.56 -6.34
CA ILE A 201 0.61 -6.58 -6.87
C ILE A 201 1.79 -7.27 -7.56
N VAL A 202 2.00 -6.93 -8.83
CA VAL A 202 3.21 -7.27 -9.57
C VAL A 202 4.13 -6.06 -9.49
N SER A 203 5.30 -6.22 -8.88
CA SER A 203 6.29 -5.16 -8.84
C SER A 203 7.70 -5.72 -8.65
N HIS A 204 8.66 -5.04 -9.28
CA HIS A 204 10.09 -5.21 -9.02
C HIS A 204 10.65 -4.18 -8.01
N ASP A 205 9.80 -3.30 -7.47
CA ASP A 205 10.17 -2.22 -6.55
C ASP A 205 10.03 -2.70 -5.09
N ARG A 206 11.18 -3.05 -4.48
CA ARG A 206 11.25 -3.54 -3.10
C ARG A 206 10.67 -2.54 -2.11
N ASP A 207 11.08 -1.28 -2.24
CA ASP A 207 10.77 -0.23 -1.28
C ASP A 207 9.28 0.11 -1.33
N PHE A 208 8.67 0.00 -2.51
CA PHE A 208 7.22 0.11 -2.66
C PHE A 208 6.45 -1.04 -2.01
N LEU A 209 6.92 -2.28 -2.19
CA LEU A 209 6.28 -3.49 -1.63
C LEU A 209 6.45 -3.62 -0.11
N GLN A 210 7.50 -3.02 0.46
CA GLN A 210 7.80 -3.12 1.88
C GLN A 210 6.66 -2.57 2.76
N GLY A 211 6.23 -3.39 3.70
CA GLY A 211 5.12 -3.10 4.62
C GLY A 211 3.73 -3.19 3.97
N LEU A 212 3.66 -3.47 2.66
CA LEU A 212 2.41 -3.58 1.93
C LEU A 212 1.94 -5.03 1.82
N THR A 213 2.84 -6.02 1.85
CA THR A 213 2.48 -7.41 1.54
C THR A 213 2.45 -8.33 2.74
N THR A 214 1.52 -9.29 2.71
CA THR A 214 1.33 -10.33 3.73
C THR A 214 1.69 -11.72 3.20
N LYS A 215 1.85 -11.84 1.88
CA LYS A 215 2.19 -13.07 1.16
C LYS A 215 2.97 -12.72 -0.10
N VAL A 216 3.99 -13.50 -0.42
CA VAL A 216 4.75 -13.41 -1.67
C VAL A 216 4.59 -14.70 -2.46
N VAL A 217 4.23 -14.58 -3.74
CA VAL A 217 4.13 -15.68 -4.69
C VAL A 217 5.28 -15.54 -5.68
N GLU A 218 6.24 -16.45 -5.58
CA GLU A 218 7.36 -16.54 -6.51
C GLU A 218 6.97 -17.37 -7.72
N PHE A 219 7.08 -16.77 -8.90
CA PHE A 219 7.00 -17.43 -10.18
C PHE A 219 8.39 -17.97 -10.49
N ARG A 220 8.49 -19.27 -10.77
CA ARG A 220 9.74 -19.88 -11.20
C ARG A 220 9.49 -21.19 -11.91
N ASN A 221 10.17 -21.41 -13.04
CA ASN A 221 10.07 -22.66 -13.81
C ASN A 221 8.61 -23.06 -14.10
N GLN A 222 7.78 -22.09 -14.51
CA GLN A 222 6.35 -22.28 -14.83
C GLN A 222 5.45 -22.69 -13.64
N LYS A 223 6.00 -22.72 -12.43
CA LYS A 223 5.29 -23.04 -11.18
C LYS A 223 5.22 -21.83 -10.27
N LEU A 224 4.32 -21.90 -9.29
CA LEU A 224 4.20 -20.93 -8.21
C LEU A 224 4.74 -21.51 -6.91
N LYS A 225 5.34 -20.64 -6.09
CA LYS A 225 5.71 -20.97 -4.72
C LYS A 225 5.30 -19.84 -3.78
N GLU A 226 4.50 -20.19 -2.78
CA GLU A 226 4.00 -19.23 -1.79
C GLU A 226 4.96 -19.10 -0.60
N TYR A 227 5.12 -17.87 -0.13
CA TYR A 227 5.88 -17.49 1.04
C TYR A 227 5.00 -16.60 1.92
N PRO A 228 4.73 -16.97 3.19
CA PRO A 228 4.05 -16.08 4.11
C PRO A 228 5.00 -14.94 4.52
N GLY A 229 4.45 -13.77 4.79
CA GLY A 229 5.21 -12.59 5.20
C GLY A 229 5.37 -11.56 4.09
N ASP A 230 6.13 -10.52 4.40
CA ASP A 230 6.39 -9.41 3.50
C ASP A 230 7.53 -9.73 2.52
N VAL A 231 7.73 -8.85 1.55
CA VAL A 231 8.79 -8.99 0.53
C VAL A 231 10.19 -9.09 1.14
N TYR A 232 10.42 -8.49 2.32
CA TYR A 232 11.69 -8.58 3.04
C TYR A 232 11.96 -9.99 3.55
N ASP A 233 10.96 -10.65 4.16
CA ASP A 233 11.07 -12.02 4.67
C ASP A 233 11.43 -12.99 3.53
N PHE A 234 10.84 -12.76 2.36
CA PHE A 234 11.14 -13.51 1.14
C PHE A 234 12.59 -13.30 0.66
N LEU A 235 13.06 -12.05 0.59
CA LEU A 235 14.41 -11.71 0.14
C LEU A 235 15.47 -12.31 1.08
N GLU A 236 15.25 -12.22 2.39
CA GLU A 236 16.12 -12.81 3.40
C GLU A 236 16.16 -14.34 3.28
N ALA A 237 15.00 -15.00 3.14
CA ALA A 237 14.92 -16.45 2.96
C ALA A 237 15.64 -16.92 1.68
N ARG A 238 15.67 -16.06 0.65
CA ARG A 238 16.38 -16.32 -0.60
C ARG A 238 17.86 -15.91 -0.58
N ARG A 239 18.32 -15.19 0.44
CA ARG A 239 19.65 -14.56 0.52
C ARG A 239 19.93 -13.68 -0.69
N ILE A 240 18.94 -12.87 -1.05
CA ILE A 240 19.00 -11.95 -2.17
C ILE A 240 18.78 -10.54 -1.63
N ASP A 241 19.60 -9.58 -2.08
CA ASP A 241 19.52 -8.19 -1.62
C ASP A 241 18.45 -7.40 -2.40
N HIS A 242 18.26 -7.69 -3.69
CA HIS A 242 17.33 -6.98 -4.55
C HIS A 242 16.40 -7.93 -5.33
N LEU A 243 15.11 -7.58 -5.48
CA LEU A 243 14.19 -8.34 -6.34
C LEU A 243 14.66 -8.44 -7.79
N ARG A 244 15.44 -7.47 -8.26
CA ARG A 244 16.04 -7.48 -9.61
C ARG A 244 17.06 -8.62 -9.78
N ASP A 245 17.67 -9.10 -8.71
CA ASP A 245 18.63 -10.20 -8.79
C ASP A 245 17.95 -11.53 -9.13
N LEU A 246 16.64 -11.63 -8.93
CA LEU A 246 15.85 -12.76 -9.44
C LEU A 246 16.01 -12.89 -10.96
N GLU A 247 16.21 -11.79 -11.70
CA GLU A 247 16.36 -11.78 -13.16
C GLU A 247 17.59 -12.54 -13.65
N GLN A 248 18.61 -12.73 -12.81
CA GLN A 248 19.80 -13.50 -13.18
C GLN A 248 19.50 -15.01 -13.19
N PRO A 249 19.98 -15.75 -14.21
CA PRO A 249 19.86 -17.20 -14.19
C PRO A 249 20.58 -17.72 -12.94
N ALA A 250 19.89 -18.56 -12.16
CA ALA A 250 20.50 -19.23 -11.01
C ALA A 250 21.80 -19.89 -11.48
N LYS A 251 22.95 -19.44 -10.94
CA LYS A 251 24.23 -20.15 -11.14
C LYS A 251 23.96 -21.61 -10.78
N LYS A 252 24.08 -22.51 -11.76
CA LYS A 252 24.01 -23.95 -11.52
C LYS A 252 25.05 -24.24 -10.45
N GLY A 253 24.60 -24.53 -9.23
CA GLY A 253 25.48 -24.98 -8.16
C GLY A 253 26.11 -26.29 -8.63
N THR A 254 27.38 -26.23 -9.02
CA THR A 254 28.27 -27.37 -8.99
C THR A 254 28.40 -27.79 -7.54
N ALA A 255 27.66 -28.83 -7.15
CA ALA A 255 28.00 -29.62 -5.99
C ALA A 255 29.25 -30.44 -6.34
N ALA A 256 30.42 -29.98 -5.91
CA ALA A 256 31.57 -30.82 -5.56
C ALA A 256 32.70 -29.95 -4.98
N GLY A 257 32.91 -30.10 -3.67
CA GLY A 257 34.22 -30.04 -3.03
C GLY A 257 35.00 -28.73 -3.11
N GLU A 258 34.74 -27.82 -2.19
CA GLU A 258 35.81 -27.09 -1.51
C GLU A 258 35.33 -26.80 -0.08
N ALA A 259 36.05 -27.39 0.89
CA ALA A 259 35.85 -27.11 2.30
C ALA A 259 36.33 -25.68 2.56
N VAL A 260 35.40 -24.79 2.90
CA VAL A 260 35.68 -23.51 3.54
C VAL A 260 35.03 -23.56 4.92
N GLU A 261 35.84 -23.21 5.93
CA GLU A 261 35.64 -23.33 7.37
C GLU A 261 34.27 -22.88 7.91
N PRO A 262 33.84 -23.38 9.10
CA PRO A 262 32.55 -23.06 9.67
C PRO A 262 32.52 -21.60 10.14
N SER A 263 32.05 -20.69 9.30
CA SER A 263 31.77 -19.32 9.72
C SER A 263 30.50 -19.27 10.57
N THR A 264 30.69 -18.81 11.80
CA THR A 264 29.88 -17.95 12.72
C THR A 264 28.41 -17.58 12.43
N GLY A 265 27.77 -17.97 11.33
CA GLY A 265 26.44 -17.49 10.92
C GLY A 265 25.22 -18.12 11.62
N LYS A 266 25.39 -19.23 12.35
CA LYS A 266 24.27 -19.85 13.10
C LYS A 266 23.96 -19.15 14.42
N VAL A 267 24.98 -18.62 15.09
CA VAL A 267 24.82 -17.88 16.37
C VAL A 267 24.30 -16.46 16.12
N ASP A 268 24.72 -15.85 15.01
CA ASP A 268 24.30 -14.51 14.58
C ASP A 268 22.83 -14.47 14.10
N TYR A 269 22.30 -15.58 13.55
CA TYR A 269 20.90 -15.71 13.10
C TYR A 269 19.87 -15.67 14.24
N GLU A 270 20.10 -16.42 15.34
CA GLU A 270 19.18 -16.42 16.48
C GLU A 270 19.26 -15.10 17.26
N GLN A 271 20.45 -14.51 17.35
CA GLN A 271 20.65 -13.20 18.01
C GLN A 271 19.99 -12.07 17.23
N ARG A 272 20.12 -12.02 15.90
CA ARG A 272 19.47 -11.00 15.05
C ARG A 272 17.95 -11.14 15.01
N LYS A 273 17.43 -12.37 14.92
CA LYS A 273 15.99 -12.64 14.97
C LYS A 273 15.38 -12.29 16.33
N ALA A 274 16.11 -12.50 17.42
CA ALA A 274 15.68 -12.09 18.75
C ALA A 274 15.70 -10.55 18.88
N GLN A 275 16.77 -9.89 18.42
CA GLN A 275 16.88 -8.43 18.41
C GLN A 275 15.78 -7.77 17.56
N GLU A 276 15.47 -8.31 16.39
CA GLU A 276 14.45 -7.74 15.51
C GLU A 276 13.02 -7.95 16.04
N ARG A 277 12.76 -9.09 16.70
CA ARG A 277 11.49 -9.32 17.42
C ARG A 277 11.32 -8.36 18.58
N GLU A 278 12.37 -8.14 19.36
CA GLU A 278 12.33 -7.16 20.45
C GLU A 278 12.16 -5.74 19.91
N ARG A 279 12.84 -5.39 18.81
CA ARG A 279 12.70 -4.07 18.18
C ARG A 279 11.29 -3.82 17.63
N ARG A 280 10.67 -4.80 16.96
CA ARG A 280 9.27 -4.72 16.52
C ARG A 280 8.30 -4.68 17.71
N ARG A 281 8.61 -5.39 18.80
CA ARG A 281 7.80 -5.38 20.02
C ARG A 281 7.85 -4.02 20.72
N ILE A 282 9.03 -3.40 20.80
CA ILE A 282 9.20 -2.05 21.36
C ILE A 282 8.50 -1.03 20.47
N ALA A 283 8.68 -1.09 19.14
CA ALA A 283 8.01 -0.19 18.20
C ALA A 283 6.47 -0.23 18.32
N ASN A 284 5.85 -1.41 18.37
CA ASN A 284 4.40 -1.52 18.56
C ASN A 284 3.93 -0.98 19.93
N ARG A 285 4.76 -1.12 20.99
CA ARG A 285 4.45 -0.57 22.31
C ARG A 285 4.55 0.95 22.33
N ILE A 286 5.53 1.52 21.62
CA ILE A 286 5.65 2.97 21.42
C ILE A 286 4.40 3.51 20.72
N GLU A 287 4.01 2.92 19.59
CA GLU A 287 2.81 3.33 18.83
C GLU A 287 1.52 3.26 19.68
N THR A 288 1.40 2.21 20.51
CA THR A 288 0.27 2.07 21.45
C THR A 288 0.30 3.14 22.54
N ALA A 289 1.47 3.44 23.11
CA ALA A 289 1.62 4.46 24.14
C ALA A 289 1.37 5.87 23.58
N GLU A 290 1.87 6.19 22.39
CA GLU A 290 1.60 7.47 21.70
C GLU A 290 0.10 7.67 21.47
N SER A 291 -0.59 6.64 20.97
CA SER A 291 -2.04 6.70 20.77
C SER A 291 -2.78 6.95 22.09
N LYS A 292 -2.31 6.36 23.19
CA LYS A 292 -2.92 6.53 24.52
C LYS A 292 -2.64 7.91 25.13
N ILE A 293 -1.45 8.46 24.92
CA ILE A 293 -1.07 9.82 25.34
C ILE A 293 -2.01 10.83 24.66
N VAL A 294 -2.20 10.74 23.34
CA VAL A 294 -3.09 11.63 22.60
C VAL A 294 -4.52 11.55 23.14
N GLU A 295 -5.05 10.35 23.39
CA GLU A 295 -6.40 10.17 23.96
C GLU A 295 -6.54 10.83 25.35
N LEU A 296 -5.55 10.64 26.23
CA LEU A 296 -5.54 11.20 27.58
C LEU A 296 -5.39 12.73 27.56
N GLU A 297 -4.55 13.27 26.67
CA GLU A 297 -4.40 14.72 26.48
C GLU A 297 -5.71 15.37 25.99
N GLU A 298 -6.41 14.73 25.04
CA GLU A 298 -7.72 15.19 24.58
C GLU A 298 -8.79 15.13 25.69
N GLU A 299 -8.75 14.10 26.56
CA GLU A 299 -9.63 14.02 27.73
C GLU A 299 -9.33 15.10 28.75
N ILE A 300 -8.06 15.33 29.09
CA ILE A 300 -7.65 16.38 30.03
C ILE A 300 -8.03 17.76 29.49
N ALA A 301 -7.79 18.02 28.20
CA ALA A 301 -8.18 19.29 27.55
C ALA A 301 -9.70 19.53 27.59
N ARG A 302 -10.51 18.46 27.47
CA ARG A 302 -11.98 18.54 27.65
C ARG A 302 -12.34 18.94 29.08
N HIS A 303 -11.71 18.34 30.08
CA HIS A 303 -11.96 18.67 31.49
C HIS A 303 -11.47 20.09 31.85
N ASP A 304 -10.34 20.54 31.30
CA ASP A 304 -9.83 21.91 31.45
C ASP A 304 -10.80 22.95 30.89
N LYS A 305 -11.42 22.65 29.74
CA LYS A 305 -12.46 23.48 29.14
C LYS A 305 -13.71 23.59 30.01
N MET A 306 -14.08 22.51 30.71
CA MET A 306 -15.21 22.51 31.65
C MET A 306 -14.90 23.35 32.89
N MET A 307 -13.66 23.30 33.40
CA MET A 307 -13.23 24.10 34.57
C MET A 307 -13.09 25.59 34.25
N SER A 308 -12.69 25.95 33.02
CA SER A 308 -12.52 27.34 32.58
C SER A 308 -13.82 28.07 32.25
N ASN A 309 -14.97 27.38 32.19
CA ASN A 309 -16.30 27.96 32.01
C ASN A 309 -17.28 27.55 33.15
N PRO A 310 -17.13 28.13 34.35
CA PRO A 310 -17.97 27.80 35.51
C PRO A 310 -19.47 28.07 35.30
N ASP A 311 -19.81 29.04 34.43
CA ASP A 311 -21.20 29.43 34.14
C ASP A 311 -21.99 28.36 33.37
N GLN A 312 -21.31 27.49 32.61
CA GLN A 312 -21.94 26.40 31.85
C GLN A 312 -22.02 25.10 32.65
N HIS A 313 -21.27 25.00 33.76
CA HIS A 313 -21.19 23.82 34.60
C HIS A 313 -21.27 24.20 36.10
N PRO A 314 -22.43 24.67 36.57
CA PRO A 314 -22.61 25.05 37.97
C PRO A 314 -22.40 23.85 38.89
N GLY A 315 -21.53 24.01 39.90
CA GLY A 315 -21.23 22.96 40.88
C GLY A 315 -20.02 22.08 40.55
N ILE A 316 -19.41 22.21 39.37
CA ILE A 316 -18.24 21.39 38.98
C ILE A 316 -17.02 21.66 39.87
N MET A 317 -16.89 22.88 40.41
CA MET A 317 -15.82 23.23 41.36
C MET A 317 -16.00 22.62 42.76
N THR A 318 -17.16 22.04 43.04
CA THR A 318 -17.46 21.34 44.30
C THR A 318 -17.66 19.83 44.10
N ASP A 319 -17.55 19.34 42.86
CA ASP A 319 -17.71 17.93 42.52
C ASP A 319 -16.40 17.17 42.76
N GLN A 320 -16.36 16.46 43.87
CA GLN A 320 -15.16 15.73 44.30
C GLN A 320 -14.85 14.54 43.38
N ASP A 321 -15.86 13.87 42.84
CA ASP A 321 -15.70 12.79 41.87
C ASP A 321 -15.07 13.29 40.56
N PHE A 322 -15.40 14.52 40.15
CA PHE A 322 -14.81 15.15 38.97
C PHE A 322 -13.30 15.40 39.15
N PHE A 323 -12.90 16.00 40.28
CA PHE A 323 -11.48 16.23 40.57
C PHE A 323 -10.70 14.94 40.75
N ASP A 324 -11.29 13.91 41.35
CA ASP A 324 -10.67 12.60 41.49
C ASP A 324 -10.42 11.94 40.12
N ARG A 325 -11.40 12.00 39.21
CA ARG A 325 -11.22 11.51 37.82
C ARG A 325 -10.17 12.30 37.06
N TYR A 326 -10.21 13.62 37.15
CA TYR A 326 -9.24 14.49 36.48
C TYR A 326 -7.81 14.27 37.01
N SER A 327 -7.65 14.12 38.32
CA SER A 327 -6.37 13.77 38.94
C SER A 327 -5.88 12.39 38.49
N ASN A 328 -6.78 11.41 38.36
CA ASN A 328 -6.43 10.09 37.86
C ASN A 328 -6.01 10.12 36.38
N LEU A 329 -6.69 10.88 35.53
CA LEU A 329 -6.32 11.05 34.12
C LEU A 329 -4.93 11.67 33.97
N LYS A 330 -4.62 12.71 34.77
CA LYS A 330 -3.28 13.31 34.79
C LYS A 330 -2.20 12.34 35.23
N LYS A 331 -2.50 11.55 36.27
CA LYS A 331 -1.58 10.53 36.76
C LYS A 331 -1.36 9.42 35.73
N GLU A 332 -2.42 8.98 35.06
CA GLU A 332 -2.33 7.98 33.99
C GLU A 332 -1.52 8.53 32.79
N LEU A 333 -1.73 9.80 32.42
CA LEU A 333 -0.93 10.45 31.39
C LEU A 333 0.56 10.47 31.76
N GLU A 334 0.90 10.86 33.00
CA GLU A 334 2.27 10.87 33.49
C GLU A 334 2.88 9.45 33.46
N GLU A 335 2.16 8.43 33.93
CA GLU A 335 2.60 7.03 33.93
C GLU A 335 2.84 6.49 32.50
N VAL A 336 1.93 6.78 31.56
CA VAL A 336 2.06 6.35 30.16
C VAL A 336 3.18 7.12 29.45
N THR A 337 3.37 8.39 29.76
CA THR A 337 4.45 9.22 29.18
C THR A 337 5.81 8.73 29.66
N GLU A 338 5.97 8.47 30.96
CA GLU A 338 7.21 7.89 31.50
C GLU A 338 7.49 6.49 30.92
N ALA A 339 6.44 5.69 30.69
CA ALA A 339 6.57 4.39 30.02
C ALA A 339 6.99 4.53 28.55
N TRP A 340 6.47 5.52 27.83
CA TRP A 340 6.87 5.83 26.45
C TRP A 340 8.31 6.31 26.37
N GLU A 341 8.76 7.19 27.27
CA GLU A 341 10.16 7.64 27.34
C GLU A 341 11.12 6.48 27.58
N LYS A 342 10.80 5.58 28.52
CA LYS A 342 11.60 4.36 28.75
C LYS A 342 11.65 3.45 27.52
N LEU A 343 10.54 3.33 26.79
CA LEU A 343 10.49 2.53 25.57
C LEU A 343 11.33 3.14 24.44
N LEU A 344 11.42 4.47 24.36
CA LEU A 344 12.29 5.15 23.41
C LEU A 344 13.78 4.96 23.74
N GLU A 345 14.15 4.96 25.02
CA GLU A 345 15.52 4.65 25.46
C GLU A 345 15.92 3.19 25.16
N GLU A 346 14.94 2.27 25.12
CA GLU A 346 15.13 0.85 24.81
C GLU A 346 15.14 0.52 23.29
N SER A 347 14.71 1.44 22.41
CA SER A 347 14.54 1.26 20.96
C SER A 347 15.82 1.53 20.14
#